data_AF-A0A2S9F4D7-F1
#
_entry.id   AF-A0A2S9F4D7-F1
#
_cell.length_a   1.000
_cell.length_b   1.000
_cell.length_c   1.000
_cell.angle_alpha   90.00
_cell.angle_beta   90.00
_cell.angle_gamma   90.00
#
_symmetry.space_group_name_H-M   'P 1'
#
loop_
_entity.id
_entity.type
_entity.pdbx_description
1 polymer ?
#
loop_
_entity_poly.entity_id
_entity_poly.type
_entity_poly.pdbx_seq_one_letter_code
_entity_poly.pdbx_strand_id
1 'polypeptide(L)' 'MTAREAKRLQTRERLLGAAVAEFKRAGITDADVGAIVAAAGVAHGTFFFHFPTKEHVL' A
#
# COMPACT_ATOMS: atom_id res chain seq x y z
N MET A 1 -0.30 -20.32 -11.11
CA MET A 1 -0.08 -18.89 -10.75
C MET A 1 0.98 -18.34 -11.70
N THR A 2 0.66 -17.31 -12.46
CA THR A 2 1.60 -16.67 -13.40
C THR A 2 2.57 -15.75 -12.66
N ALA A 3 3.73 -15.48 -13.26
CA ALA A 3 4.71 -14.52 -12.71
C ALA A 3 4.11 -13.12 -12.48
N ARG A 4 3.14 -12.72 -13.31
CA ARG A 4 2.43 -11.43 -13.18
C ARG A 4 1.50 -11.40 -11.96
N GLU A 5 0.77 -12.48 -11.71
CA GLU A 5 -0.09 -12.59 -10.53
C GLU A 5 0.74 -12.61 -9.24
N ALA A 6 1.87 -13.34 -9.23
CA ALA A 6 2.80 -13.35 -8.11
C ALA A 6 3.34 -11.94 -7.79
N LYS A 7 3.76 -11.20 -8.82
CA LYS A 7 4.26 -9.83 -8.65
C LYS A 7 3.16 -8.88 -8.13
N ARG A 8 1.91 -9.06 -8.58
CA ARG A 8 0.77 -8.27 -8.10
C ARG A 8 0.48 -8.55 -6.62
N LEU A 9 0.49 -9.82 -6.20
CA LEU A 9 0.32 -10.22 -4.80
C LEU A 9 1.42 -9.64 -3.91
N GLN A 10 2.68 -9.82 -4.30
CA GLN A 10 3.84 -9.32 -3.54
C GLN A 10 3.85 -7.79 -3.42
N THR A 11 3.37 -7.09 -4.45
CA THR A 11 3.21 -5.62 -4.40
C THR A 11 2.10 -5.21 -3.45
N ARG A 12 0.98 -5.95 -3.45
CA ARG A 12 -0.13 -5.72 -2.52
C ARG A 12 0.29 -5.96 -1.07
N GLU A 13 1.07 -7.00 -0.79
CA GLU A 13 1.58 -7.30 0.55
C GLU A 13 2.51 -6.21 1.09
N ARG A 14 3.44 -5.71 0.25
CA ARG A 14 4.31 -4.58 0.62
C ARG A 14 3.51 -3.32 0.94
N LEU A 15 2.51 -3.00 0.13
CA LEU A 15 1.60 -1.88 0.37
C LEU A 15 0.83 -2.03 1.68
N LEU A 16 0.32 -3.23 1.97
CA LEU A 16 -0.42 -3.51 3.21
C LEU A 16 0.46 -3.33 4.45
N GLY A 17 1.68 -3.89 4.43
CA GLY A 17 2.63 -3.75 5.53
C GLY A 17 3.02 -2.29 5.79
N ALA A 18 3.31 -1.54 4.73
CA ALA A 18 3.64 -0.12 4.82
C ALA A 18 2.44 0.71 5.33
N ALA A 19 1.23 0.44 4.85
CA ALA A 19 0.03 1.12 5.29
C ALA A 19 -0.26 0.88 6.77
N VAL A 20 -0.17 -0.37 7.24
CA VAL A 20 -0.34 -0.70 8.66
C VAL A 20 0.69 0.02 9.54
N ALA A 21 1.94 0.12 9.09
CA ALA A 21 2.97 0.86 9.83
C ALA A 21 2.66 2.37 9.89
N GLU A 22 2.21 2.96 8.77
CA GLU A 22 1.78 4.36 8.71
C GLU A 22 0.57 4.64 9.61
N PHE A 23 -0.47 3.80 9.53
CA PHE A 23 -1.68 3.93 10.34
C PHE A 23 -1.39 3.80 11.82
N LYS A 24 -0.44 2.93 12.22
CA LYS A 24 0.01 2.83 13.61
C LYS A 24 0.77 4.08 14.07
N ARG A 25 1.49 4.77 13.17
CA ARG A 25 2.29 5.95 13.51
C ARG A 25 1.45 7.23 13.58
N ALA A 26 0.63 7.48 12.57
CA ALA A 26 -0.11 8.73 12.40
C ALA A 26 -1.61 8.60 12.68
N GLY A 27 -2.15 7.40 12.80
CA GLY A 27 -3.59 7.16 12.72
C GLY A 27 -4.08 7.12 11.28
N ILE A 28 -5.27 6.56 11.06
CA ILE A 28 -5.84 6.36 9.70
C ILE A 28 -6.13 7.72 9.02
N THR A 29 -6.66 8.68 9.76
CA THR A 29 -7.04 10.00 9.24
C THR A 29 -5.83 10.79 8.75
N ASP A 30 -4.72 10.80 9.51
CA ASP A 30 -3.52 11.58 9.18
C ASP A 30 -2.47 10.81 8.37
N ALA A 31 -2.70 9.51 8.14
CA ALA A 31 -1.79 8.71 7.33
C ALA A 31 -1.65 9.23 5.89
N ASP A 32 -0.40 9.31 5.44
CA ASP A 32 -0.04 9.78 4.11
C ASP A 32 0.19 8.60 3.15
N VAL A 33 -0.55 8.61 2.03
CA VAL A 33 -0.36 7.64 0.95
C VAL A 33 1.04 7.76 0.34
N GLY A 34 1.62 8.98 0.29
CA GLY A 34 2.98 9.22 -0.16
C GLY A 34 4.02 8.45 0.67
N ALA A 35 3.94 8.56 1.99
CA ALA A 35 4.76 7.79 2.92
C ALA A 35 4.61 6.27 2.72
N ILE A 36 3.38 5.78 2.52
CA ILE A 36 3.09 4.35 2.32
C ILE A 36 3.75 3.84 1.04
N VAL A 37 3.58 4.53 -0.09
CA VAL A 37 4.14 4.06 -1.37
C VAL A 37 5.67 4.17 -1.40
N ALA A 38 6.23 5.17 -0.74
CA ALA A 38 7.67 5.30 -0.56
C ALA A 38 8.24 4.13 0.25
N ALA A 39 7.61 3.78 1.38
CA ALA A 39 8.00 2.64 2.21
C ALA A 39 7.81 1.29 1.50
N ALA A 40 6.75 1.15 0.69
CA ALA A 40 6.51 -0.04 -0.11
C ALA A 40 7.42 -0.15 -1.36
N GLY A 41 8.13 0.92 -1.72
CA GLY A 41 9.00 0.98 -2.90
C GLY A 41 8.21 0.86 -4.22
N VAL A 42 7.10 1.59 -4.33
CA VAL A 42 6.23 1.58 -5.52
C VAL A 42 5.84 3.00 -5.92
N ALA A 43 5.37 3.17 -7.16
CA ALA A 43 4.86 4.45 -7.62
C ALA A 43 3.51 4.79 -6.97
N HIS A 44 3.21 6.07 -6.83
CA HIS A 44 1.98 6.54 -6.21
C HIS A 44 0.71 5.99 -6.89
N GLY A 45 0.68 5.94 -8.23
CA GLY A 45 -0.43 5.36 -8.98
C GLY A 45 -0.63 3.85 -8.76
N THR A 46 0.43 3.13 -8.32
CA THR A 46 0.33 1.70 -7.99
C THR A 46 -0.56 1.50 -6.77
N PHE A 47 -0.58 2.42 -5.81
CA PHE A 47 -1.48 2.33 -4.66
C PHE A 47 -2.94 2.25 -5.09
N PHE A 48 -3.39 3.21 -5.90
CA PHE A 48 -4.78 3.32 -6.34
C PHE A 48 -5.22 2.17 -7.26
N PHE A 49 -4.27 1.50 -7.92
CA PHE A 49 -4.56 0.26 -8.64
C PHE A 49 -4.92 -0.91 -7.72
N HIS A 50 -4.38 -0.93 -6.49
CA HIS A 50 -4.63 -1.99 -5.51
C HIS A 50 -5.73 -1.63 -4.51
N PHE A 51 -5.82 -0.37 -4.11
CA PHE A 51 -6.71 0.14 -3.08
C PHE A 51 -7.29 1.48 -3.52
N PRO A 52 -8.62 1.58 -3.71
CA PRO A 52 -9.26 2.83 -4.15
C PRO A 52 -8.99 4.00 -3.20
N THR A 53 -8.95 3.73 -1.89
CA THR A 53 -8.60 4.71 -0.85
C THR A 53 -7.69 4.07 0.19
N LYS A 54 -7.06 4.89 1.04
CA LYS A 54 -6.25 4.39 2.16
C LYS A 54 -7.03 3.55 3.17
N GLU A 55 -8.33 3.80 3.31
CA GLU A 55 -9.20 3.03 4.21
C GLU A 55 -9.46 1.61 3.70
N HIS A 56 -9.40 1.38 2.38
CA HIS A 56 -9.58 0.06 1.78
C HIS A 56 -8.39 -0.89 1.98
N VAL A 57 -7.30 -0.40 2.59
CA VAL A 57 -6.13 -1.24 2.90
C VAL A 57 -6.39 -2.13 4.12
N LEU A 58 -7.35 -1.78 4.98
CA LEU A 58 -7.73 -2.51 6.18
C LEU A 58 -8.93 -3.44 5.93
#